data_AF-A0A351SBG0-F1
#
_entry.id   AF-A0A351SBG0-F1
#
_cell.length_a   1.000
_cell.length_b   1.000
_cell.length_c   1.000
_cell.angle_alpha   90.00
_cell.angle_beta   90.00
_cell.angle_gamma   90.00
#
_symmetry.space_group_name_H-M   'P 1'
#
loop_
_entity.id
_entity.type
_entity.pdbx_description
1 polymer ?
#
loop_
_entity_poly.entity_id
_entity_poly.type
_entity_poly.pdbx_seq_one_letter_code
_entity_poly.pdbx_strand_id
1 'polypeptide(L)'
;MTQTHHSALPTLHNEVDRQITRLREAIEITQSLKYAITHLDVQKLEKLLPMQQEKVTGINQTMACLIPRLKPLGITSIFDSSSLRQSSNLEHAPEPPFDDLKIKLTQLQKLLQQIQLENQSCYALLQQSRMITKKALNFLLGKEAHAVHTPGVTAYDAKGNEPETYSSHTLTRA
;
A
#
# COMPACT_ATOMS: atom_id res chain seq x y z
N MET A 1 41.83 -19.70 24.17
CA MET A 1 41.67 -19.08 22.85
C MET A 1 40.37 -18.29 22.86
N THR A 2 40.45 -16.98 23.08
CA THR A 2 39.30 -16.06 23.17
C THR A 2 39.37 -15.14 21.96
N GLN A 3 38.61 -15.45 20.92
CA GLN A 3 38.63 -14.73 19.65
C GLN A 3 37.19 -14.45 19.17
N THR A 4 36.99 -13.24 18.63
CA THR A 4 35.98 -12.81 17.64
C THR A 4 34.54 -12.42 18.04
N HIS A 5 34.28 -11.74 19.17
CA HIS A 5 32.98 -11.07 19.37
C HIS A 5 32.98 -9.53 19.23
N HIS A 6 34.13 -8.85 19.32
CA HIS A 6 34.19 -7.38 19.25
C HIS A 6 34.11 -6.77 17.84
N SER A 7 34.31 -7.53 16.75
CA SER A 7 34.35 -6.96 15.39
C SER A 7 32.98 -6.88 14.67
N ALA A 8 31.93 -7.49 15.21
CA ALA A 8 30.64 -7.60 14.52
C ALA A 8 29.64 -6.48 14.88
N LEU A 9 29.77 -5.89 16.07
CA LEU A 9 28.81 -4.92 16.60
C LEU A 9 28.84 -3.59 15.82
N PRO A 10 30.00 -2.94 15.57
CA PRO A 10 30.03 -1.71 14.78
C PRO A 10 29.49 -1.90 13.35
N THR A 11 29.76 -3.07 12.75
CA THR A 11 29.23 -3.43 11.42
C THR A 11 27.71 -3.60 11.45
N LEU A 12 27.14 -4.11 12.55
CA LEU A 12 25.69 -4.22 12.72
C LEU A 12 25.01 -2.86 12.88
N HIS A 13 25.57 -1.94 13.68
CA HIS A 13 25.06 -0.57 13.79
C HIS A 13 25.04 0.12 12.43
N ASN A 14 26.15 0.05 11.69
CA ASN A 14 26.26 0.64 10.36
C ASN A 14 25.23 0.05 9.38
N GLU A 15 24.92 -1.24 9.48
CA GLU A 15 23.91 -1.87 8.64
C GLU A 15 22.49 -1.39 8.99
N VAL A 16 22.17 -1.28 10.28
CA VAL A 16 20.88 -0.75 10.74
C VAL A 16 20.73 0.71 10.33
N ASP A 17 21.77 1.53 10.47
CA ASP A 17 21.76 2.93 10.05
C ASP A 17 21.55 3.07 8.53
N ARG A 18 22.22 2.24 7.72
CA ARG A 18 21.98 2.17 6.27
C ARG A 18 20.54 1.79 5.94
N GLN A 19 19.94 0.86 6.68
CA GLN A 19 18.53 0.50 6.51
C GLN A 19 17.58 1.61 6.86
N ILE A 20 17.84 2.32 7.96
CA ILE A 20 17.05 3.48 8.37
C ILE A 20 17.07 4.54 7.28
N THR A 21 18.24 4.88 6.72
CA THR A 21 18.35 5.88 5.65
C THR A 21 17.59 5.45 4.40
N ARG A 22 17.78 4.21 3.93
CA ARG A 22 17.07 3.69 2.75
C ARG A 22 15.56 3.67 2.92
N LEU A 23 15.07 3.33 4.12
CA LEU A 23 13.64 3.35 4.41
C LEU A 23 13.07 4.76 4.41
N ARG A 24 13.79 5.75 4.95
CA ARG A 24 13.36 7.15 4.89
C ARG A 24 13.22 7.63 3.45
N GLU A 25 14.22 7.37 2.62
CA GLU A 25 14.17 7.69 1.18
C GLU A 25 13.00 6.98 0.48
N ALA A 26 12.77 5.70 0.78
CA ALA A 26 11.67 4.94 0.21
C ALA A 26 10.29 5.46 0.67
N ILE A 27 10.17 5.95 1.91
CA ILE A 27 8.96 6.60 2.41
C ILE A 27 8.70 7.90 1.67
N GLU A 28 9.71 8.74 1.46
CA GLU A 28 9.59 10.01 0.72
C GLU A 28 9.13 9.76 -0.73
N ILE A 29 9.67 8.73 -1.38
CA ILE A 29 9.24 8.31 -2.72
C ILE A 29 7.80 7.78 -2.68
N THR A 30 7.42 6.93 -1.71
CA THR A 30 6.02 6.47 -1.56
C THR A 30 5.06 7.65 -1.34
N GLN A 31 5.41 8.64 -0.53
CA GLN A 31 4.58 9.82 -0.31
C GLN A 31 4.45 10.65 -1.59
N SER A 32 5.53 10.75 -2.38
CA SER A 32 5.51 11.40 -3.69
C SER A 32 4.65 10.62 -4.70
N LEU A 33 4.67 9.28 -4.66
CA LEU A 33 3.81 8.41 -5.44
C LEU A 33 2.34 8.62 -5.07
N LYS A 34 2.02 8.63 -3.78
CA LYS A 34 0.69 8.91 -3.27
C LYS A 34 0.15 10.24 -3.80
N TYR A 35 0.97 11.29 -3.74
CA TYR A 35 0.62 12.59 -4.31
C TYR A 35 0.32 12.48 -5.82
N ALA A 36 1.20 11.82 -6.57
CA ALA A 36 1.02 11.65 -8.01
C ALA A 36 -0.23 10.84 -8.37
N ILE A 37 -0.56 9.79 -7.61
CA ILE A 37 -1.80 9.01 -7.77
C ILE A 37 -3.02 9.90 -7.54
N THR A 38 -3.04 10.68 -6.46
CA THR A 38 -4.16 11.56 -6.10
C THR A 38 -4.43 12.61 -7.17
N HIS A 39 -3.37 13.13 -7.80
CA HIS A 39 -3.48 14.19 -8.82
C HIS A 39 -3.45 13.66 -10.27
N LEU A 40 -3.45 12.33 -10.44
CA LEU A 40 -3.35 11.67 -11.75
C LEU A 40 -2.15 12.15 -12.59
N ASP A 41 -1.03 12.45 -11.91
CA ASP A 41 0.21 12.90 -12.55
C ASP A 41 0.98 11.69 -13.11
N VAL A 42 0.61 11.29 -14.33
CA VAL A 42 1.15 10.09 -15.00
C VAL A 42 2.67 10.19 -15.20
N GLN A 43 3.20 11.36 -15.58
CA GLN A 43 4.63 11.55 -15.80
C GLN A 43 5.44 11.33 -14.52
N LYS A 44 4.93 11.85 -13.39
CA LYS A 44 5.56 11.64 -12.09
C LYS A 44 5.45 10.18 -11.64
N LEU A 45 4.36 9.48 -11.94
CA LEU A 45 4.23 8.05 -11.65
C LEU A 45 5.26 7.22 -12.43
N GLU A 46 5.42 7.46 -13.73
CA GLU A 46 6.39 6.76 -14.58
C GLU A 46 7.82 6.92 -14.08
N LYS A 47 8.15 8.09 -13.53
CA LYS A 47 9.47 8.36 -12.94
C LYS A 47 9.66 7.71 -11.57
N LEU A 48 8.66 7.79 -10.69
CA LEU A 48 8.80 7.38 -9.30
C LEU A 48 8.67 5.86 -9.08
N LEU A 49 7.93 5.16 -9.93
CA LEU A 49 7.73 3.70 -9.79
C LEU A 49 9.04 2.90 -9.89
N PRO A 50 9.92 3.13 -10.89
CA PRO A 50 11.22 2.46 -10.96
C PRO A 50 12.10 2.78 -9.75
N MET A 51 12.12 4.05 -9.31
CA MET A 51 12.89 4.47 -8.13
C MET A 51 12.42 3.74 -6.87
N GLN A 52 11.10 3.58 -6.71
CA GLN A 52 10.55 2.85 -5.58
C GLN A 52 10.88 1.36 -5.64
N GLN A 53 10.82 0.75 -6.82
CA GLN A 53 11.19 -0.65 -7.01
C GLN A 53 12.67 -0.91 -6.67
N GLU A 54 13.56 -0.02 -7.08
CA GLU A 54 14.98 -0.07 -6.73
C GLU A 54 15.17 -0.02 -5.21
N LYS A 55 14.54 0.94 -4.53
CA LYS A 55 14.65 1.08 -3.07
C LYS A 55 14.12 -0.14 -2.32
N VAL A 56 12.95 -0.66 -2.70
CA VAL A 56 12.37 -1.86 -2.08
C VAL A 56 13.27 -3.07 -2.27
N THR A 57 13.85 -3.22 -3.46
CA THR A 57 14.81 -4.31 -3.74
C THR A 57 16.03 -4.22 -2.84
N GLY A 58 16.62 -3.02 -2.70
CA GLY A 58 17.76 -2.78 -1.82
C GLY A 58 17.46 -3.00 -0.34
N ILE A 59 16.28 -2.60 0.13
CA ILE A 59 15.81 -2.87 1.50
C ILE A 59 15.69 -4.38 1.72
N ASN A 60 15.03 -5.11 0.81
CA ASN A 60 14.82 -6.56 0.95
C ASN A 60 16.14 -7.34 0.99
N GLN A 61 17.08 -7.02 0.08
CA GLN A 61 18.41 -7.65 0.07
C GLN A 61 19.14 -7.44 1.39
N THR A 62 19.03 -6.26 1.97
CA THR A 62 19.78 -5.94 3.18
C THR A 62 19.10 -6.46 4.43
N MET A 63 17.77 -6.45 4.49
CA MET A 63 17.01 -7.11 5.54
C MET A 63 17.30 -8.62 5.59
N ALA A 64 17.49 -9.26 4.43
CA ALA A 64 17.93 -10.65 4.35
C ALA A 64 19.32 -10.87 4.96
N CYS A 65 20.21 -9.87 4.93
CA CYS A 65 21.52 -9.91 5.61
C CYS A 65 21.45 -9.54 7.10
N LEU A 66 20.53 -8.64 7.48
CA LEU A 66 20.39 -8.14 8.85
C LEU A 66 19.74 -9.17 9.78
N ILE A 67 18.67 -9.84 9.34
CA ILE A 67 17.91 -10.79 10.16
C ILE A 67 18.80 -11.93 10.72
N PRO A 68 19.66 -12.60 9.93
CA PRO A 68 20.56 -13.64 10.44
C PRO A 68 21.55 -13.13 11.49
N ARG A 69 21.96 -11.86 11.42
CA ARG A 69 22.90 -11.24 12.37
C ARG A 69 22.24 -10.83 13.68
N LEU A 70 20.92 -10.66 13.69
CA LEU A 70 20.12 -10.35 14.87
C LEU A 70 19.70 -11.60 15.66
N LYS A 71 19.59 -12.76 15.00
CA LYS A 71 19.24 -14.04 15.67
C LYS A 71 20.15 -14.39 16.86
N PRO A 72 21.49 -14.28 16.79
CA PRO A 72 22.37 -14.54 17.93
C PRO A 72 22.12 -13.61 19.13
N LEU A 73 21.51 -12.45 18.90
CA LEU A 73 21.15 -11.48 19.95
C LEU A 73 19.76 -11.75 20.55
N GLY A 74 19.13 -12.89 20.20
CA GLY A 74 17.78 -13.24 20.66
C GLY A 74 16.66 -12.50 19.92
N ILE A 75 16.98 -11.73 18.87
CA ILE A 75 16.00 -11.00 18.07
C ILE A 75 15.65 -11.86 16.86
N THR A 76 14.54 -12.58 16.96
CA THR A 76 14.05 -13.47 15.90
C THR A 76 13.23 -12.74 14.84
N SER A 77 12.69 -11.56 15.15
CA SER A 77 11.94 -10.71 14.23
C SER A 77 12.07 -9.23 14.61
N ILE A 78 12.33 -8.37 13.63
CA ILE A 78 12.28 -6.89 13.79
C ILE A 78 10.84 -6.38 13.67
N PHE A 79 9.95 -7.19 13.08
CA PHE A 79 8.54 -6.83 12.90
C PHE A 79 7.74 -7.05 14.19
N ASP A 80 8.19 -7.95 15.06
CA ASP A 80 7.54 -8.28 16.32
C ASP A 80 8.16 -7.49 17.48
N SER A 81 7.37 -6.56 18.04
CA SER A 81 7.75 -5.72 19.18
C SER A 81 8.09 -6.54 20.42
N SER A 82 7.52 -7.72 20.58
CA SER A 82 7.80 -8.61 21.71
C SER A 82 9.21 -9.19 21.63
N SER A 83 9.70 -9.50 20.42
CA SER A 83 11.07 -9.99 20.17
C SER A 83 12.14 -8.94 20.57
N LEU A 84 11.85 -7.65 20.39
CA LEU A 84 12.76 -6.57 20.82
C LEU A 84 12.75 -6.35 22.35
N ARG A 85 11.63 -6.64 23.01
CA ARG A 85 11.45 -6.50 24.47
C ARG A 85 11.96 -7.71 25.26
N GLN A 86 11.82 -8.91 24.72
CA GLN A 86 12.18 -10.19 25.34
C GLN A 86 13.65 -10.58 25.17
N SER A 87 14.48 -9.71 24.60
CA SER A 87 15.90 -9.95 24.40
C SER A 87 16.65 -9.87 25.75
N SER A 88 16.34 -10.79 26.65
CA SER A 88 16.89 -10.92 28.01
C SER A 88 18.37 -11.29 28.01
N ASN A 89 18.91 -11.79 26.90
CA ASN A 89 20.35 -11.94 26.70
C ASN A 89 21.11 -10.60 26.65
N LEU A 90 20.40 -9.45 26.60
CA LEU A 90 20.99 -8.10 26.65
C LEU A 90 21.01 -7.48 28.05
N GLU A 91 20.30 -8.02 29.05
CA GLU A 91 20.32 -7.47 30.42
C GLU A 91 21.66 -7.69 31.15
N HIS A 92 22.59 -8.45 30.57
CA HIS A 92 23.90 -8.75 31.16
C HIS A 92 25.10 -8.30 30.31
N ALA A 93 24.88 -7.50 29.25
CA ALA A 93 25.96 -6.87 28.49
C ALA A 93 26.08 -5.39 28.90
N PRO A 94 27.00 -5.02 29.81
CA PRO A 94 27.12 -3.68 30.36
C PRO A 94 27.88 -2.75 29.40
N GLU A 95 27.52 -2.72 28.12
CA GLU A 95 28.20 -1.89 27.13
C GLU A 95 27.22 -0.89 26.44
N PRO A 96 27.52 0.43 26.48
CA PRO A 96 26.71 1.49 25.86
C PRO A 96 26.36 1.31 24.36
N PRO A 97 27.08 0.55 23.51
CA PRO A 97 26.63 0.29 22.14
C PRO A 97 25.32 -0.53 22.05
N PHE A 98 24.93 -1.33 23.04
CA PHE A 98 23.74 -2.18 22.90
C PHE A 98 22.40 -1.44 23.04
N ASP A 99 22.34 -0.45 23.93
CA ASP A 99 21.15 0.40 24.08
C ASP A 99 20.91 1.24 22.81
N ASP A 100 21.99 1.74 22.19
CA ASP A 100 21.92 2.44 20.89
C ASP A 100 21.38 1.51 19.78
N LEU A 101 21.81 0.25 19.75
CA LEU A 101 21.30 -0.73 18.79
C LEU A 101 19.79 -0.96 18.97
N LYS A 102 19.32 -1.07 20.21
CA LYS A 102 17.89 -1.25 20.51
C LYS A 102 17.05 -0.05 20.09
N ILE A 103 17.56 1.17 20.30
CA ILE A 103 16.93 2.40 19.83
C ILE A 103 16.83 2.39 18.30
N LYS A 104 17.94 2.09 17.61
CA LYS A 104 18.00 2.02 16.15
C LYS A 104 17.06 0.96 15.57
N LEU A 105 17.00 -0.23 16.18
CA LEU A 105 16.08 -1.29 15.76
C LEU A 105 14.61 -0.91 16.00
N THR A 106 14.30 -0.22 17.09
CA THR A 106 12.95 0.32 17.34
C THR A 106 12.58 1.36 16.30
N GLN A 107 13.51 2.24 15.93
CA GLN A 107 13.32 3.21 14.85
C GLN A 107 13.12 2.52 13.50
N LEU A 108 13.93 1.50 13.20
CA LEU A 108 13.81 0.70 11.98
C LEU A 108 12.42 0.05 11.89
N GLN A 109 11.92 -0.53 12.98
CA GLN A 109 10.57 -1.11 13.05
C GLN A 109 9.49 -0.07 12.75
N LYS A 110 9.58 1.13 13.35
CA LYS A 110 8.62 2.22 13.10
C LYS A 110 8.60 2.64 11.62
N LEU A 111 9.77 2.75 10.99
CA LEU A 111 9.87 3.09 9.57
C LEU A 111 9.29 1.99 8.66
N LEU A 112 9.53 0.72 8.99
CA LEU A 112 8.92 -0.41 8.29
C LEU A 112 7.39 -0.41 8.39
N GLN A 113 6.84 -0.08 9.55
CA GLN A 113 5.39 0.08 9.73
C GLN A 113 4.85 1.28 8.94
N GLN A 114 5.56 2.41 8.95
CA GLN A 114 5.17 3.60 8.22
C GLN A 114 5.12 3.37 6.70
N ILE A 115 6.16 2.77 6.11
CA ILE A 115 6.17 2.49 4.67
C ILE A 115 5.08 1.49 4.28
N GLN A 116 4.77 0.51 5.15
CA GLN A 116 3.67 -0.42 4.93
C GLN A 116 2.32 0.30 4.88
N LEU A 117 2.06 1.22 5.81
CA LEU A 117 0.82 2.02 5.83
C LEU A 117 0.71 2.94 4.60
N GLU A 118 1.79 3.60 4.21
CA GLU A 118 1.79 4.49 3.04
C GLU A 118 1.57 3.70 1.74
N ASN A 119 2.17 2.51 1.61
CA ASN A 119 1.96 1.63 0.47
C ASN A 119 0.51 1.11 0.41
N GLN A 120 -0.09 0.75 1.55
CA GLN A 120 -1.50 0.38 1.63
C GLN A 120 -2.42 1.53 1.20
N SER A 121 -2.08 2.77 1.60
CA SER A 121 -2.81 3.96 1.18
C SER A 121 -2.72 4.19 -0.35
N CYS A 122 -1.52 4.05 -0.93
CA CYS A 122 -1.34 4.11 -2.38
C CYS A 122 -2.16 3.05 -3.12
N TYR A 123 -2.17 1.82 -2.62
CA TYR A 123 -2.96 0.73 -3.18
C TYR A 123 -4.47 1.03 -3.16
N ALA A 124 -4.98 1.54 -2.03
CA ALA A 124 -6.38 1.92 -1.91
C ALA A 124 -6.78 3.01 -2.92
N LEU A 125 -5.93 4.03 -3.08
CA LEU A 125 -6.14 5.10 -4.07
C LEU A 125 -6.15 4.54 -5.50
N LEU A 126 -5.22 3.65 -5.86
CA LEU A 126 -5.20 3.02 -7.18
C LEU A 126 -6.45 2.18 -7.45
N GLN A 127 -6.95 1.44 -6.47
CA GLN A 127 -8.21 0.69 -6.59
C GLN A 127 -9.41 1.63 -6.80
N GLN A 128 -9.45 2.74 -6.07
CA GLN A 128 -10.49 3.75 -6.23
C GLN A 128 -10.43 4.39 -7.64
N SER A 129 -9.25 4.81 -8.09
CA SER A 129 -9.04 5.36 -9.44
C SER A 129 -9.48 4.36 -10.51
N ARG A 130 -9.07 3.09 -10.41
CA ARG A 130 -9.51 2.03 -11.33
C ARG A 130 -11.03 1.88 -11.38
N MET A 131 -11.69 1.93 -10.22
CA MET A 131 -13.15 1.82 -10.13
C MET A 131 -13.84 3.00 -10.83
N ILE A 132 -13.36 4.22 -10.60
CA ILE A 132 -13.90 5.44 -11.22
C ILE A 132 -13.69 5.40 -12.73
N THR A 133 -12.48 5.05 -13.20
CA THR A 133 -12.19 4.92 -14.63
C THR A 133 -13.09 3.87 -15.30
N LYS A 134 -13.35 2.75 -14.63
CA LYS A 134 -14.28 1.72 -15.15
C LYS A 134 -15.70 2.24 -15.29
N LYS A 135 -16.21 3.00 -14.31
CA LYS A 135 -17.53 3.64 -14.38
C LYS A 135 -17.61 4.65 -15.53
N ALA A 136 -16.61 5.55 -15.62
CA ALA A 136 -16.53 6.52 -16.71
C ALA A 136 -16.52 5.84 -18.09
N LEU A 137 -15.77 4.74 -18.25
CA LEU A 137 -15.77 3.98 -19.49
C LEU A 137 -17.13 3.35 -19.81
N ASN A 138 -17.80 2.77 -18.82
CA ASN A 138 -19.15 2.20 -19.02
C ASN A 138 -20.16 3.26 -19.46
N PHE A 139 -20.08 4.46 -18.86
CA PHE A 139 -20.89 5.61 -19.24
C PHE A 139 -20.62 6.01 -20.70
N LEU A 140 -19.36 6.21 -21.08
CA LEU A 140 -18.97 6.60 -22.45
C LEU A 140 -19.35 5.55 -23.50
N LEU A 141 -19.34 4.27 -23.14
CA LEU A 141 -19.76 3.17 -24.02
C LEU A 141 -21.29 2.99 -24.06
N GLY A 142 -22.07 3.86 -23.40
CA GLY A 142 -23.54 3.77 -23.36
C GLY A 142 -24.06 2.54 -22.61
N LYS A 143 -23.21 1.80 -21.89
CA LYS A 143 -23.58 0.57 -21.18
C LYS A 143 -24.40 0.83 -19.92
N GLU A 144 -24.51 2.08 -19.50
CA GLU A 144 -25.37 2.51 -18.38
C GLU A 144 -26.76 3.01 -18.83
N ALA A 145 -27.00 3.20 -20.14
CA ALA A 145 -28.22 3.80 -20.69
C ALA A 145 -29.46 2.87 -20.73
N HIS A 146 -29.37 1.64 -20.22
CA HIS A 146 -30.49 0.69 -20.21
C HIS A 146 -31.13 0.46 -18.83
N ALA A 147 -30.75 1.25 -17.82
CA ALA A 147 -31.36 1.22 -16.48
C ALA A 147 -32.35 2.37 -16.23
N VAL A 148 -32.78 3.09 -17.28
CA VAL A 148 -33.96 3.96 -17.20
C VAL A 148 -35.03 3.34 -18.09
N HIS A 149 -35.78 2.40 -17.52
CA HIS A 149 -37.20 2.30 -17.88
C HIS A 149 -37.76 3.71 -17.68
N THR A 150 -38.10 4.40 -18.76
CA THR A 150 -39.07 5.49 -18.73
C THR A 150 -40.44 4.84 -18.73
N PRO A 151 -41.17 4.71 -17.60
CA PRO A 151 -42.58 4.41 -17.66
C PRO A 151 -43.27 5.71 -18.07
N GLY A 152 -43.80 5.77 -19.30
CA GLY A 152 -44.75 6.81 -19.69
C GLY A 152 -44.20 7.95 -20.53
N VAL A 153 -43.57 7.65 -21.66
CA VAL A 153 -43.70 8.54 -22.83
C VAL A 153 -44.81 7.96 -23.68
N THR A 154 -46.03 8.47 -23.51
CA THR A 154 -47.07 8.34 -24.54
C THR A 154 -46.52 9.05 -25.78
N ALA A 155 -46.10 8.27 -26.77
CA ALA A 155 -45.75 8.83 -28.07
C ALA A 155 -47.05 9.35 -28.71
N TYR A 156 -47.23 10.66 -28.70
CA TYR A 156 -48.24 11.33 -29.50
C TYR A 156 -47.90 11.15 -30.99
N ASP A 157 -48.91 10.98 -31.84
CA ASP A 157 -48.69 10.94 -33.28
C ASP A 157 -48.13 12.30 -33.79
N ALA A 158 -47.67 12.38 -35.04
CA ALA A 158 -47.13 13.62 -35.61
C ALA A 158 -48.17 14.78 -35.71
N LYS A 159 -49.42 14.53 -35.29
CA LYS A 159 -50.51 15.51 -35.21
C LYS A 159 -50.86 15.88 -33.75
N GLY A 160 -50.17 15.31 -32.76
CA GLY A 160 -50.35 15.62 -31.34
C GLY A 160 -51.52 14.89 -30.67
N ASN A 161 -52.02 13.79 -31.24
CA ASN A 161 -53.10 13.00 -30.63
C ASN A 161 -52.54 11.85 -29.78
N GLU A 162 -53.19 11.54 -28.66
CA GLU A 162 -52.88 10.35 -27.86
C GLU A 162 -53.16 9.08 -28.68
N PRO A 163 -52.35 8.02 -28.56
CA PRO A 163 -52.64 6.75 -29.21
C PRO A 163 -53.94 6.19 -28.63
N GLU A 164 -54.93 5.90 -29.49
CA GLU A 164 -56.17 5.23 -29.09
C GLU A 164 -55.81 3.94 -28.34
N THR A 165 -56.10 3.93 -27.05
CA THR A 165 -55.96 2.74 -26.22
C THR A 165 -57.05 1.77 -26.65
N TYR A 166 -56.66 0.73 -27.38
CA TYR A 166 -57.52 -0.42 -27.61
C TYR A 166 -57.87 -1.02 -26.25
N SER A 167 -59.06 -0.71 -25.77
CA SER A 167 -59.64 -1.30 -24.57
C SER A 167 -59.90 -2.78 -24.84
N SER A 168 -59.11 -3.65 -24.22
CA SER A 168 -59.31 -5.10 -24.23
C SER A 168 -60.61 -5.45 -23.51
N HIS A 169 -61.72 -5.45 -24.24
CA HIS A 169 -62.98 -6.01 -23.75
C HIS A 169 -62.84 -7.53 -23.58
N THR A 170 -62.81 -7.94 -22.32
CA THR A 170 -63.52 -9.09 -21.74
C THR A 170 -63.64 -10.34 -22.62
N LEU A 171 -62.75 -11.32 -22.40
CA LEU A 171 -63.03 -12.74 -22.67
C LEU A 171 -63.59 -13.38 -21.40
N THR A 172 -64.92 -13.40 -21.30
CA THR A 172 -65.65 -14.34 -20.44
C THR A 172 -66.73 -14.99 -21.30
N ARG A 173 -66.63 -16.29 -21.57
CA ARG A 173 -67.54 -17.33 -21.02
C ARG A 173 -67.27 -18.72 -21.64
N ALA A 174 -67.56 -19.72 -20.81
CA ALA A 174 -67.92 -21.10 -21.16
C ALA A 174 -69.20 -21.17 -22.02
#